data_AF-A0AAD6TSY8-F1
#
_entry.id   AF-A0AAD6TSY8-F1
#
_cell.length_a   1.000
_cell.length_b   1.000
_cell.length_c   1.000
_cell.angle_alpha   90.00
_cell.angle_beta   90.00
_cell.angle_gamma   90.00
#
_symmetry.space_group_name_H-M   'P 1'
#
loop_
_entity.id
_entity.type
_entity.pdbx_description
1 polymer ?
#
loop_
_entity_poly.entity_id
_entity_poly.type
_entity_poly.pdbx_seq_one_letter_code
_entity_poly.pdbx_strand_id
1 'polypeptide(L)'
;PPTTCSTDICNSALLTKRQEYQATLFTLHRGILPITIASMYCQHCHTTYHHNYKVRNASSPLAQREYYGEIPDLIMVSQHHVVERQLAVLWEVQMFLSHTSAEAASRIYNEALRTRNDDTEVLLNPVTVWDAFFLHALLRDGTKHQVCLSVPHNETNVQRLNVALEARNTRMAGTGQDQWAHACRDCMKVVGTSASSSCRISACVTDGVTVGHACCGVHDCKIPLANQRAWFCPSHNDLRFACAVRGCDEKSETGWRTCTETAHRGYEVERRAQGKAMFTLKVRLARTSDQAESISVKIRGRLSRRWTHNEQLMVRCCSIILSRATFFGSEAITSVKEFIHVTFPVHYPGSLPSYIFYDNNCLLRRHLAGSQNPMDARLNNVGLPVDAFHASRKHKESDAFCIMNCSPAAFPELMDENKWIFNSSVAEQVNVWFGKYQPIVKEMPVLRYNFFLDEMISLRNDWMVRKLRLDGKQPHFIPLEDLEMELALMS
;
A
#
# COMPACT_ATOMS: atom_id res chain seq x y z
N PRO A 1 -6.56 -12.92 31.99
CA PRO A 1 -7.63 -11.90 31.96
C PRO A 1 -7.66 -11.18 33.31
N PRO A 2 -8.26 -9.98 33.41
CA PRO A 2 -8.55 -9.35 34.69
C PRO A 2 -9.31 -10.30 35.63
N THR A 3 -9.20 -10.08 36.94
CA THR A 3 -9.97 -10.82 37.97
C THR A 3 -11.18 -10.03 38.46
N THR A 4 -11.20 -8.72 38.24
CA THR A 4 -12.29 -7.80 38.58
C THR A 4 -12.84 -7.12 37.33
N CYS A 5 -14.11 -6.73 37.38
CA CYS A 5 -14.79 -6.05 36.30
C CYS A 5 -14.32 -4.60 36.16
N SER A 6 -13.91 -4.19 34.96
CA SER A 6 -13.45 -2.83 34.67
C SER A 6 -14.58 -1.87 34.27
N THR A 7 -15.85 -2.25 34.45
CA THR A 7 -16.99 -1.40 34.11
C THR A 7 -17.45 -0.66 35.36
N ASP A 8 -17.58 0.67 35.28
CA ASP A 8 -17.87 1.52 36.44
C ASP A 8 -19.11 1.09 37.22
N ILE A 9 -20.20 0.75 36.52
CA ILE A 9 -21.45 0.27 37.13
C ILE A 9 -21.30 -1.01 37.96
N CYS A 10 -20.20 -1.75 37.79
CA CYS A 10 -19.94 -3.00 38.49
C CYS A 10 -19.11 -2.84 39.76
N ASN A 11 -18.61 -1.64 40.10
CA ASN A 11 -17.80 -1.38 41.30
C ASN A 11 -16.70 -2.44 41.54
N SER A 12 -15.93 -2.79 40.50
CA SER A 12 -14.89 -3.83 40.56
C SER A 12 -15.37 -5.23 40.99
N ALA A 13 -16.63 -5.58 40.72
CA ALA A 13 -17.18 -6.90 41.01
C ALA A 13 -16.27 -8.03 40.50
N LEU A 14 -16.13 -9.07 41.31
CA LEU A 14 -15.35 -10.27 40.96
C LEU A 14 -15.92 -10.90 39.69
N LEU A 15 -15.02 -11.21 38.75
CA LEU A 15 -15.41 -11.96 37.57
C LEU A 15 -15.60 -13.43 37.92
N THR A 16 -16.65 -14.02 37.38
CA THR A 16 -17.10 -15.39 37.67
C THR A 16 -17.11 -16.22 36.38
N LYS A 17 -17.35 -17.54 36.47
CA LYS A 17 -17.41 -18.45 35.31
C LYS A 17 -16.15 -18.43 34.45
N ARG A 18 -15.03 -18.85 35.04
CA ARG A 18 -13.77 -19.10 34.32
C ARG A 18 -13.99 -20.20 33.29
N GLN A 19 -13.73 -19.89 32.02
CA GLN A 19 -13.72 -20.89 30.94
C GLN A 19 -12.30 -21.02 30.40
N GLU A 20 -11.85 -22.26 30.22
CA GLU A 20 -10.50 -22.58 29.79
C GLU A 20 -10.50 -23.27 28.43
N TYR A 21 -9.49 -22.96 27.62
CA TYR A 21 -9.32 -23.51 26.28
C TYR A 21 -7.84 -23.83 26.05
N GLN A 22 -7.57 -24.92 25.35
CA GLN A 22 -6.23 -25.22 24.86
C GLN A 22 -5.89 -24.32 23.67
N ALA A 23 -4.66 -23.84 23.65
CA ALA A 23 -4.12 -22.97 22.62
C ALA A 23 -2.62 -23.23 22.42
N THR A 24 -2.11 -22.74 21.30
CA THR A 24 -0.69 -22.79 20.96
C THR A 24 -0.08 -21.41 21.06
N LEU A 25 1.02 -21.29 21.81
CA LEU A 25 1.82 -20.08 21.92
C LEU A 25 3.07 -20.20 21.04
N PHE A 26 3.25 -19.25 20.13
CA PHE A 26 4.47 -19.10 19.34
C PHE A 26 5.36 -18.03 19.98
N THR A 27 6.59 -18.41 20.30
CA THR A 27 7.56 -17.55 21.00
C THR A 27 8.83 -17.38 20.18
N LEU A 28 9.54 -16.28 20.39
CA LEU A 28 10.79 -16.01 19.69
C LEU A 28 11.92 -16.96 20.14
N HIS A 29 11.96 -17.32 21.43
CA HIS A 29 13.11 -18.01 22.03
C HIS A 29 12.84 -19.43 22.50
N ARG A 30 11.59 -19.77 22.81
CA ARG A 30 11.22 -21.07 23.42
C ARG A 30 10.51 -22.00 22.44
N GLY A 31 10.44 -21.63 21.17
CA GLY A 31 9.71 -22.37 20.16
C GLY A 31 8.20 -22.36 20.40
N ILE A 32 7.56 -23.51 20.21
CA ILE A 32 6.11 -23.67 20.23
C ILE A 32 5.71 -24.27 21.57
N LEU A 33 4.82 -23.59 22.31
CA LEU A 33 4.41 -24.04 23.63
C LEU A 33 2.89 -24.33 23.65
N PRO A 34 2.46 -25.51 24.14
CA PRO A 34 1.06 -25.71 24.49
C PRO A 34 0.73 -24.86 25.72
N ILE A 35 -0.37 -24.10 25.65
CA ILE A 35 -0.83 -23.26 26.75
C ILE A 35 -2.33 -23.43 26.97
N THR A 36 -2.76 -23.11 28.19
CA THR A 36 -4.19 -22.98 28.50
C THR A 36 -4.51 -21.49 28.66
N ILE A 37 -5.48 -21.01 27.88
CA ILE A 37 -6.00 -19.65 27.98
C ILE A 37 -7.32 -19.66 28.75
N ALA A 38 -7.58 -18.59 29.49
CA ALA A 38 -8.82 -18.43 30.25
C ALA A 38 -9.58 -17.16 29.83
N SER A 39 -10.91 -17.25 29.80
CA SER A 39 -11.83 -16.11 29.81
C SER A 39 -12.59 -16.04 31.12
N MET A 40 -13.02 -14.83 31.49
CA MET A 40 -13.74 -14.55 32.73
C MET A 40 -15.02 -13.77 32.40
N TYR A 41 -16.11 -13.99 33.14
CA TYR A 41 -17.41 -13.38 32.84
C TYR A 41 -17.95 -12.54 34.00
N CYS A 42 -18.37 -11.31 33.69
CA CYS A 42 -19.12 -10.48 34.63
C CYS A 42 -20.61 -10.76 34.50
N GLN A 43 -21.25 -11.25 35.58
CA GLN A 43 -22.70 -11.49 35.59
C GLN A 43 -23.53 -10.21 35.62
N HIS A 44 -22.95 -9.08 36.06
CA HIS A 44 -23.68 -7.82 36.22
C HIS A 44 -23.79 -7.04 34.90
N CYS A 45 -22.66 -6.82 34.20
CA CYS A 45 -22.67 -6.09 32.92
C CYS A 45 -22.66 -6.99 31.69
N HIS A 46 -22.70 -8.32 31.88
CA HIS A 46 -22.68 -9.34 30.83
C HIS A 46 -21.47 -9.24 29.90
N THR A 47 -20.30 -8.88 30.46
CA THR A 47 -19.05 -8.76 29.71
C THR A 47 -18.16 -9.98 29.92
N THR A 48 -17.69 -10.57 28.83
CA THR A 48 -16.66 -11.61 28.81
C THR A 48 -15.29 -10.97 28.58
N TYR A 49 -14.37 -11.18 29.50
CA TYR A 49 -13.00 -10.69 29.46
C TYR A 49 -12.07 -11.80 28.97
N HIS A 50 -11.43 -11.56 27.83
CA HIS A 50 -10.35 -12.39 27.29
C HIS A 50 -8.99 -11.77 27.63
N HIS A 51 -7.91 -12.38 27.13
CA HIS A 51 -6.55 -11.94 27.41
C HIS A 51 -6.26 -10.52 26.89
N ASN A 52 -6.57 -10.23 25.62
CA ASN A 52 -6.25 -8.95 24.97
C ASN A 52 -7.49 -8.12 24.58
N TYR A 53 -8.71 -8.65 24.74
CA TYR A 53 -9.96 -7.91 24.50
C TYR A 53 -11.08 -8.33 25.45
N LYS A 54 -12.14 -7.53 25.51
CA LYS A 54 -13.42 -7.83 26.17
C LYS A 54 -14.58 -7.77 25.18
N VAL A 55 -15.68 -8.43 25.52
CA VAL A 55 -16.89 -8.51 24.68
C VAL A 55 -18.10 -8.36 25.59
N ARG A 56 -18.89 -7.31 25.38
CA ARG A 56 -20.16 -7.11 26.08
C ARG A 56 -21.29 -7.75 25.28
N ASN A 57 -22.17 -8.48 25.97
CA ASN A 57 -23.33 -9.14 25.36
C ASN A 57 -22.94 -10.01 24.15
N ALA A 58 -22.00 -10.95 24.32
CA ALA A 58 -21.39 -11.70 23.22
C ALA A 58 -22.38 -12.39 22.26
N SER A 59 -23.57 -12.78 22.75
CA SER A 59 -24.62 -13.39 21.92
C SER A 59 -25.33 -12.39 20.98
N SER A 60 -25.16 -11.08 21.18
CA SER A 60 -25.74 -10.06 20.31
C SER A 60 -25.06 -10.07 18.94
N PRO A 61 -25.80 -10.00 17.82
CA PRO A 61 -25.20 -9.91 16.49
C PRO A 61 -24.31 -8.67 16.32
N LEU A 62 -24.58 -7.60 17.09
CA LEU A 62 -23.83 -6.34 17.07
C LEU A 62 -22.66 -6.30 18.07
N ALA A 63 -22.41 -7.39 18.81
CA ALA A 63 -21.34 -7.44 19.80
C ALA A 63 -19.98 -7.09 19.19
N GLN A 64 -19.18 -6.34 19.93
CA GLN A 64 -17.83 -5.92 19.52
C GLN A 64 -16.78 -6.54 20.44
N ARG A 65 -15.60 -6.80 19.89
CA ARG A 65 -14.36 -7.03 20.63
C ARG A 65 -13.68 -5.69 20.83
N GLU A 66 -13.60 -5.27 22.09
CA GLU A 66 -12.89 -4.07 22.50
C GLU A 66 -11.54 -4.46 23.09
N TYR A 67 -10.44 -4.04 22.46
CA TYR A 67 -9.09 -4.28 22.95
C TYR A 67 -8.72 -3.28 24.06
N TYR A 68 -7.90 -3.69 25.02
CA TYR A 68 -7.63 -2.93 26.27
C TYR A 68 -6.74 -1.68 26.12
N GLY A 69 -6.44 -1.21 24.91
CA GLY A 69 -5.67 0.01 24.62
C GLY A 69 -4.16 -0.16 24.64
N GLU A 70 -3.62 -0.95 25.56
CA GLU A 70 -2.21 -1.36 25.58
C GLU A 70 -1.95 -2.55 24.65
N ILE A 71 -0.74 -2.64 24.10
CA ILE A 71 -0.32 -3.79 23.28
C ILE A 71 0.31 -4.83 24.21
N PRO A 72 -0.37 -5.97 24.46
CA PRO A 72 0.14 -6.98 25.38
C PRO A 72 1.39 -7.68 24.81
N ASP A 73 2.23 -8.22 25.69
CA ASP A 73 3.38 -9.04 25.29
C ASP A 73 2.96 -10.35 24.61
N LEU A 74 1.77 -10.86 24.92
CA LEU A 74 1.16 -12.02 24.28
C LEU A 74 -0.11 -11.60 23.56
N ILE A 75 -0.12 -11.76 22.24
CA ILE A 75 -1.23 -11.33 21.40
C ILE A 75 -2.03 -12.56 21.01
N MET A 76 -3.27 -12.64 21.48
CA MET A 76 -4.21 -13.67 21.04
C MET A 76 -4.77 -13.27 19.66
N VAL A 77 -4.22 -13.88 18.60
CA VAL A 77 -4.49 -13.54 17.19
C VAL A 77 -5.65 -14.34 16.60
N SER A 78 -5.97 -15.48 17.20
CA SER A 78 -7.18 -16.25 16.95
C SER A 78 -7.62 -16.96 18.24
N GLN A 79 -8.70 -17.74 18.21
CA GLN A 79 -9.20 -18.42 19.41
C GLN A 79 -8.20 -19.42 20.02
N HIS A 80 -7.34 -20.04 19.20
CA HIS A 80 -6.41 -21.10 19.63
C HIS A 80 -4.94 -20.77 19.36
N HIS A 81 -4.63 -19.56 18.90
CA HIS A 81 -3.24 -19.17 18.61
C HIS A 81 -2.90 -17.86 19.31
N VAL A 82 -1.79 -17.89 20.04
CA VAL A 82 -1.20 -16.74 20.73
C VAL A 82 0.20 -16.55 20.18
N VAL A 83 0.58 -15.30 19.94
CA VAL A 83 1.88 -14.92 19.38
C VAL A 83 2.54 -13.93 20.34
N GLU A 84 3.80 -14.17 20.67
CA GLU A 84 4.61 -13.21 21.40
C GLU A 84 4.80 -11.94 20.56
N ARG A 85 4.61 -10.77 21.17
CA ARG A 85 4.72 -9.47 20.50
C ARG A 85 6.06 -9.29 19.81
N GLN A 86 7.16 -9.70 20.45
CA GLN A 86 8.51 -9.61 19.86
C GLN A 86 8.65 -10.45 18.58
N LEU A 87 7.97 -11.59 18.52
CA LEU A 87 7.93 -12.42 17.32
C LEU A 87 7.13 -11.77 16.19
N ALA A 88 6.00 -11.11 16.50
CA ALA A 88 5.27 -10.31 15.52
C ALA A 88 6.12 -9.14 14.98
N VAL A 89 6.86 -8.45 15.85
CA VAL A 89 7.81 -7.40 15.46
C VAL A 89 8.92 -7.95 14.57
N LEU A 90 9.47 -9.14 14.86
CA LEU A 90 10.45 -9.79 14.00
C LEU A 90 9.88 -10.01 12.58
N TRP A 91 8.65 -10.50 12.46
CA TRP A 91 8.02 -10.71 11.16
C TRP A 91 7.79 -9.39 10.40
N GLU A 92 7.34 -8.32 11.08
CA GLU A 92 7.24 -6.99 10.48
C GLU A 92 8.58 -6.53 9.89
N VAL A 93 9.67 -6.69 10.65
CA VAL A 93 11.01 -6.32 10.21
C VAL A 93 11.49 -7.19 9.04
N GLN A 94 11.23 -8.50 9.06
CA GLN A 94 11.56 -9.40 7.94
C GLN A 94 10.78 -9.05 6.67
N MET A 95 9.49 -8.70 6.80
CA MET A 95 8.65 -8.23 5.69
C MET A 95 9.16 -6.90 5.13
N PHE A 96 9.54 -5.97 6.01
CA PHE A 96 10.04 -4.65 5.63
C PHE A 96 11.45 -4.69 4.98
N LEU A 97 12.43 -5.29 5.64
CA LEU A 97 13.84 -5.25 5.21
C LEU A 97 14.17 -6.27 4.13
N SER A 98 13.58 -7.46 4.21
CA SER A 98 13.94 -8.61 3.38
C SER A 98 12.82 -9.07 2.46
N HIS A 99 11.70 -8.34 2.41
CA HIS A 99 10.53 -8.69 1.59
C HIS A 99 10.07 -10.12 1.82
N THR A 100 10.17 -10.57 3.08
CA THR A 100 9.80 -11.94 3.48
C THR A 100 8.29 -12.07 3.44
N SER A 101 7.75 -13.05 2.71
CA SER A 101 6.31 -13.34 2.74
C SER A 101 5.92 -14.02 4.05
N ALA A 102 4.63 -14.02 4.41
CA ALA A 102 4.16 -14.78 5.56
C ALA A 102 4.49 -16.29 5.46
N GLU A 103 4.52 -16.86 4.25
CA GLU A 103 4.90 -18.25 4.02
C GLU A 103 6.40 -18.48 4.27
N ALA A 104 7.25 -17.57 3.82
CA ALA A 104 8.67 -17.62 4.12
C ALA A 104 8.92 -17.43 5.62
N ALA A 105 8.26 -16.47 6.27
CA ALA A 105 8.37 -16.22 7.70
C ALA A 105 7.94 -17.44 8.54
N SER A 106 6.84 -18.10 8.17
CA SER A 106 6.38 -19.30 8.87
C SER A 106 7.37 -20.47 8.71
N ARG A 107 7.95 -20.63 7.51
CA ARG A 107 8.98 -21.66 7.28
C ARG A 107 10.27 -21.38 8.05
N ILE A 108 10.76 -20.14 8.02
CA ILE A 108 11.93 -19.72 8.78
C ILE A 108 11.72 -20.03 10.27
N TYR A 109 10.55 -19.69 10.81
CA TYR A 109 10.22 -20.01 12.19
C TYR A 109 10.25 -21.52 12.47
N ASN A 110 9.57 -22.32 11.65
CA ASN A 110 9.46 -23.77 11.85
C ASN A 110 10.80 -24.51 11.71
N GLU A 111 11.72 -23.98 10.90
CA GLU A 111 13.05 -24.58 10.68
C GLU A 111 14.10 -24.08 11.68
N ALA A 112 14.07 -22.80 12.06
CA ALA A 112 15.15 -22.18 12.83
C ALA A 112 14.79 -21.91 14.30
N LEU A 113 13.52 -21.63 14.62
CA LEU A 113 13.09 -21.22 15.96
C LEU A 113 12.26 -22.27 16.69
N ARG A 114 11.72 -23.26 15.98
CA ARG A 114 11.03 -24.40 16.59
C ARG A 114 12.02 -25.27 17.36
N THR A 115 11.72 -25.52 18.62
CA THR A 115 12.44 -26.47 19.47
C THR A 115 12.25 -27.89 18.95
N ARG A 116 13.35 -28.57 18.61
CA ARG A 116 13.32 -29.94 18.04
C ARG A 116 12.89 -31.03 19.04
N ASN A 117 12.79 -30.70 20.33
CA ASN A 117 12.37 -31.61 21.40
C ASN A 117 10.85 -31.63 21.61
N ASP A 118 10.08 -30.90 20.80
CA ASP A 118 8.62 -30.89 20.89
C ASP A 118 8.03 -32.11 20.16
N ASP A 119 7.42 -33.02 20.91
CA ASP A 119 6.54 -34.09 20.40
C ASP A 119 5.28 -33.53 19.69
N THR A 120 5.12 -32.21 19.62
CA THR A 120 3.98 -31.58 18.96
C THR A 120 4.19 -31.50 17.45
N GLU A 121 3.31 -32.15 16.68
CA GLU A 121 3.21 -32.01 15.21
C GLU A 121 2.73 -30.62 14.74
N VAL A 122 2.45 -29.70 15.68
CA VAL A 122 1.92 -28.37 15.36
C VAL A 122 3.00 -27.50 14.74
N LEU A 123 2.73 -26.98 13.56
CA LEU A 123 3.59 -26.04 12.84
C LEU A 123 2.93 -24.66 12.74
N LEU A 124 3.76 -23.62 12.71
CA LEU A 124 3.27 -22.27 12.41
C LEU A 124 2.80 -22.21 10.95
N ASN A 125 1.55 -21.77 10.77
CA ASN A 125 0.94 -21.54 9.45
C ASN A 125 1.11 -20.06 9.04
N PRO A 126 1.36 -19.75 7.75
CA PRO A 126 1.33 -18.39 7.21
C PRO A 126 0.09 -17.56 7.60
N VAL A 127 -1.08 -18.18 7.78
CA VAL A 127 -2.31 -17.47 8.22
C VAL A 127 -2.13 -16.83 9.59
N THR A 128 -1.51 -17.53 10.54
CA THR A 128 -1.23 -17.01 11.89
C THR A 128 -0.26 -15.84 11.84
N VAL A 129 0.74 -15.88 10.93
CA VAL A 129 1.66 -14.76 10.70
C VAL A 129 0.91 -13.52 10.20
N TRP A 130 0.00 -13.71 9.23
CA TRP A 130 -0.84 -12.60 8.74
C TRP A 130 -1.76 -12.04 9.82
N ASP A 131 -2.43 -12.90 10.57
CA ASP A 131 -3.35 -12.48 11.64
C ASP A 131 -2.59 -11.71 12.73
N ALA A 132 -1.38 -12.14 13.07
CA ALA A 132 -0.49 -11.42 13.98
C ALA A 132 -0.07 -10.07 13.41
N PHE A 133 0.38 -10.03 12.16
CA PHE A 133 0.80 -8.79 11.50
C PHE A 133 -0.32 -7.74 11.47
N PHE A 134 -1.51 -8.10 10.94
CA PHE A 134 -2.60 -7.14 10.82
C PHE A 134 -3.13 -6.68 12.17
N LEU A 135 -3.26 -7.60 13.15
CA LEU A 135 -3.73 -7.24 14.48
C LEU A 135 -2.71 -6.37 15.22
N HIS A 136 -1.43 -6.75 15.21
CA HIS A 136 -0.39 -5.98 15.89
C HIS A 136 -0.25 -4.57 15.28
N ALA A 137 -0.26 -4.44 13.96
CA ALA A 137 -0.23 -3.15 13.27
C ALA A 137 -1.45 -2.27 13.63
N LEU A 138 -2.66 -2.84 13.69
CA LEU A 138 -3.87 -2.12 14.13
C LEU A 138 -3.82 -1.69 15.60
N LEU A 139 -3.28 -2.54 16.48
CA LEU A 139 -3.09 -2.17 17.89
C LEU A 139 -2.08 -1.02 18.03
N ARG A 140 -0.98 -1.04 17.25
CA ARG A 140 0.00 0.05 17.16
C ARG A 140 -0.63 1.36 16.68
N ASP A 141 -1.43 1.30 15.62
CA ASP A 141 -2.18 2.43 15.09
C ASP A 141 -3.15 3.00 16.13
N GLY A 142 -3.87 2.14 16.86
CA GLY A 142 -4.75 2.53 17.96
C GLY A 142 -3.99 3.22 19.10
N THR A 143 -2.90 2.64 19.59
CA THR A 143 -2.05 3.25 20.63
C THR A 143 -1.52 4.61 20.20
N LYS A 144 -1.08 4.75 18.94
CA LYS A 144 -0.59 6.02 18.40
C LYS A 144 -1.65 7.13 18.42
N HIS A 145 -2.89 6.79 18.08
CA HIS A 145 -3.99 7.76 18.02
C HIS A 145 -4.79 7.82 19.33
N GLN A 146 -4.35 7.12 20.39
CA GLN A 146 -5.05 7.03 21.67
C GLN A 146 -6.49 6.51 21.54
N VAL A 147 -6.72 5.57 20.61
CA VAL A 147 -8.02 4.93 20.38
C VAL A 147 -7.89 3.42 20.59
N CYS A 148 -8.81 2.84 21.37
CA CYS A 148 -8.89 1.39 21.51
C CYS A 148 -9.46 0.75 20.24
N LEU A 149 -8.80 -0.30 19.74
CA LEU A 149 -9.32 -1.08 18.63
C LEU A 149 -10.65 -1.73 19.01
N SER A 150 -11.67 -1.55 18.17
CA SER A 150 -12.97 -2.20 18.30
C SER A 150 -13.36 -2.84 16.97
N VAL A 151 -13.76 -4.11 17.01
CA VAL A 151 -14.08 -4.90 15.81
C VAL A 151 -15.27 -5.85 16.06
N PRO A 152 -16.04 -6.23 15.03
CA PRO A 152 -17.19 -7.13 15.20
C PRO A 152 -16.81 -8.48 15.84
N HIS A 153 -17.59 -8.93 16.82
CA HIS A 153 -17.29 -10.17 17.54
C HIS A 153 -17.59 -11.44 16.75
N ASN A 154 -18.74 -11.47 16.07
CA ASN A 154 -19.31 -12.66 15.44
C ASN A 154 -18.79 -12.93 14.02
N GLU A 155 -17.84 -12.11 13.54
CA GLU A 155 -17.21 -12.30 12.24
C GLU A 155 -16.13 -13.39 12.27
N THR A 156 -15.83 -13.95 11.10
CA THR A 156 -14.69 -14.86 10.92
C THR A 156 -13.36 -14.14 11.24
N ASN A 157 -12.30 -14.89 11.59
CA ASN A 157 -10.99 -14.26 11.87
C ASN A 157 -10.50 -13.38 10.72
N VAL A 158 -10.74 -13.84 9.48
CA VAL A 158 -10.33 -13.16 8.25
C VAL A 158 -11.08 -11.85 8.06
N GLN A 159 -12.40 -11.83 8.28
CA GLN A 159 -13.28 -10.67 8.03
C GLN A 159 -13.32 -9.69 9.19
N ARG A 160 -13.06 -10.15 10.41
CA ARG A 160 -13.21 -9.37 11.64
C ARG A 160 -12.46 -8.04 11.60
N LEU A 161 -11.27 -8.02 11.01
CA LEU A 161 -10.45 -6.81 10.96
C LEU A 161 -10.85 -5.86 9.83
N ASN A 162 -11.71 -6.26 8.90
CA ASN A 162 -11.94 -5.52 7.65
C ASN A 162 -12.35 -4.06 7.88
N VAL A 163 -13.31 -3.82 8.78
CA VAL A 163 -13.77 -2.45 9.09
C VAL A 163 -12.62 -1.57 9.61
N ALA A 164 -11.78 -2.12 10.49
CA ALA A 164 -10.64 -1.40 11.04
C ALA A 164 -9.54 -1.17 9.99
N LEU A 165 -9.27 -2.17 9.14
CA LEU A 165 -8.33 -2.03 8.01
C LEU A 165 -8.82 -0.94 7.05
N GLU A 166 -10.12 -0.89 6.75
CA GLU A 166 -10.71 0.08 5.82
C GLU A 166 -10.65 1.50 6.37
N ALA A 167 -11.00 1.66 7.65
CA ALA A 167 -10.86 2.93 8.35
C ALA A 167 -9.41 3.43 8.31
N ARG A 168 -8.41 2.57 8.55
CA ARG A 168 -7.01 2.97 8.47
C ARG A 168 -6.56 3.29 7.04
N ASN A 169 -6.91 2.47 6.06
CA ASN A 169 -6.59 2.73 4.65
C ASN A 169 -7.14 4.09 4.18
N THR A 170 -8.37 4.42 4.61
CA THR A 170 -9.00 5.69 4.28
C THR A 170 -8.24 6.86 4.89
N ARG A 171 -7.82 6.75 6.16
CA ARG A 171 -6.99 7.79 6.81
C ARG A 171 -5.61 7.95 6.17
N MET A 172 -4.99 6.86 5.72
CA MET A 172 -3.65 6.86 5.12
C MET A 172 -3.58 7.56 3.75
N ALA A 173 -4.70 7.68 3.05
CA ALA A 173 -4.76 8.36 1.75
C ALA A 173 -4.42 9.85 1.88
N GLY A 174 -3.56 10.37 1.00
CA GLY A 174 -3.15 11.77 1.03
C GLY A 174 -2.17 12.05 2.15
N THR A 175 -2.64 12.67 3.23
CA THR A 175 -1.81 13.21 4.32
C THR A 175 -1.58 12.26 5.49
N GLY A 176 -2.13 11.03 5.44
CA GLY A 176 -2.17 10.14 6.60
C GLY A 176 -0.88 9.42 6.96
N GLN A 177 0.14 9.45 6.10
CA GLN A 177 1.44 8.87 6.44
C GLN A 177 2.09 9.64 7.59
N ASP A 178 2.66 8.91 8.54
CA ASP A 178 3.27 9.46 9.75
C ASP A 178 4.33 10.53 9.50
N GLN A 179 5.04 10.40 8.37
CA GLN A 179 6.09 11.32 7.93
C GLN A 179 5.63 12.27 6.82
N TRP A 180 4.33 12.51 6.67
CA TRP A 180 3.79 13.41 5.63
C TRP A 180 4.34 14.84 5.75
N ALA A 181 4.37 15.40 6.97
CA ALA A 181 4.92 16.73 7.26
C ALA A 181 6.46 16.75 7.43
N HIS A 182 7.17 15.73 6.95
CA HIS A 182 8.60 15.59 7.18
C HIS A 182 9.43 16.67 6.48
N ALA A 183 10.38 17.23 7.22
CA ALA A 183 11.46 18.05 6.71
C ALA A 183 12.80 17.63 7.32
N CYS A 184 13.87 17.79 6.54
CA CYS A 184 15.24 17.60 6.98
C CYS A 184 16.17 18.39 6.05
N ARG A 185 17.46 18.44 6.40
CA ARG A 185 18.48 19.15 5.62
C ARG A 185 18.67 18.63 4.20
N ASP A 186 18.17 17.43 3.88
CA ASP A 186 18.29 16.84 2.53
C ASP A 186 17.08 17.13 1.64
N CYS A 187 15.89 17.36 2.20
CA CYS A 187 14.67 17.62 1.43
C CYS A 187 14.14 19.05 1.52
N MET A 188 14.71 19.87 2.41
CA MET A 188 14.44 21.31 2.53
C MET A 188 15.75 22.07 2.69
N LYS A 189 15.90 23.18 1.96
CA LYS A 189 17.07 24.05 1.95
C LYS A 189 16.64 25.49 2.22
N VAL A 190 17.55 26.29 2.76
CA VAL A 190 17.40 27.75 2.86
C VAL A 190 18.34 28.37 1.84
N VAL A 191 17.82 29.20 0.94
CA VAL A 191 18.58 29.83 -0.14
C VAL A 191 18.43 31.34 -0.03
N GLY A 192 19.52 32.09 -0.19
CA GLY A 192 19.55 33.55 -0.13
C GLY A 192 20.86 34.11 0.42
N THR A 193 21.21 35.34 0.05
CA THR A 193 22.49 35.99 0.37
C THR A 193 22.50 36.76 1.70
N SER A 194 21.33 37.01 2.31
CA SER A 194 21.18 37.70 3.59
C SER A 194 19.97 37.17 4.37
N ALA A 195 19.93 37.37 5.69
CA ALA A 195 18.80 36.95 6.53
C ALA A 195 17.45 37.59 6.11
N SER A 196 17.49 38.77 5.48
CA SER A 196 16.32 39.47 4.93
C SER A 196 15.92 38.98 3.53
N SER A 197 16.73 38.15 2.87
CA SER A 197 16.49 37.65 1.51
C SER A 197 16.54 36.12 1.42
N SER A 198 16.48 35.42 2.56
CA SER A 198 16.53 33.97 2.61
C SER A 198 15.12 33.37 2.49
N CYS A 199 14.91 32.49 1.51
CA CYS A 199 13.69 31.72 1.35
C CYS A 199 13.94 30.23 1.62
N ARG A 200 12.89 29.51 2.04
CA ARG A 200 12.93 28.05 2.17
C ARG A 200 12.47 27.43 0.86
N ILE A 201 13.28 26.53 0.30
CA ILE A 201 12.88 25.71 -0.84
C ILE A 201 12.82 24.24 -0.44
N SER A 202 11.86 23.51 -1.00
CA SER A 202 11.75 22.07 -0.82
C SER A 202 11.35 21.38 -2.12
N ALA A 203 11.71 20.11 -2.23
CA ALA A 203 11.41 19.32 -3.41
C ALA A 203 10.84 17.94 -3.06
N CYS A 204 9.96 17.46 -3.94
CA CYS A 204 9.44 16.11 -3.97
C CYS A 204 9.60 15.52 -5.36
N VAL A 205 9.53 14.20 -5.46
CA VAL A 205 9.57 13.42 -6.69
C VAL A 205 8.35 12.52 -6.72
N THR A 206 7.66 12.46 -7.85
CA THR A 206 6.59 11.49 -8.09
C THR A 206 6.94 10.59 -9.25
N ASP A 207 6.79 9.28 -9.04
CA ASP A 207 7.05 8.26 -10.04
C ASP A 207 6.20 7.00 -9.75
N GLY A 208 5.95 6.23 -10.80
CA GLY A 208 5.15 5.03 -10.79
C GLY A 208 5.97 3.75 -10.73
N VAL A 209 5.54 2.79 -9.91
CA VAL A 209 6.10 1.44 -9.88
C VAL A 209 5.03 0.41 -10.18
N THR A 210 5.35 -0.57 -11.02
CA THR A 210 4.44 -1.67 -11.40
C THR A 210 4.32 -2.70 -10.25
N VAL A 211 3.74 -2.25 -9.14
CA VAL A 211 3.14 -3.10 -8.12
C VAL A 211 1.64 -3.01 -8.30
N GLY A 212 0.96 -4.15 -8.38
CA GLY A 212 -0.46 -4.14 -8.68
C GLY A 212 -1.19 -5.41 -8.30
N HIS A 213 -2.51 -5.24 -8.14
CA HIS A 213 -3.45 -6.31 -7.81
C HIS A 213 -4.51 -6.44 -8.92
N ALA A 214 -5.24 -7.56 -8.91
CA ALA A 214 -6.35 -7.76 -9.84
C ALA A 214 -7.44 -6.70 -9.63
N CYS A 215 -7.92 -6.10 -10.72
CA CYS A 215 -8.97 -5.08 -10.73
C CYS A 215 -10.05 -5.41 -11.77
N CYS A 216 -11.12 -4.61 -11.79
CA CYS A 216 -12.20 -4.79 -12.75
C CYS A 216 -11.71 -4.71 -14.20
N GLY A 217 -12.27 -5.53 -15.09
CA GLY A 217 -11.97 -5.53 -16.51
C GLY A 217 -12.26 -4.20 -17.22
N VAL A 218 -13.21 -3.41 -16.71
CA VAL A 218 -13.58 -2.08 -17.23
C VAL A 218 -12.46 -1.07 -16.96
N HIS A 219 -12.15 -0.23 -17.95
CA HIS A 219 -11.12 0.79 -17.84
C HIS A 219 -11.42 1.77 -16.69
N ASP A 220 -10.41 2.08 -15.86
CA ASP A 220 -10.48 2.97 -14.69
C ASP A 220 -11.58 2.64 -13.66
N CYS A 221 -12.17 1.45 -13.69
CA CYS A 221 -13.12 1.07 -12.66
C CYS A 221 -12.38 0.80 -11.34
N LYS A 222 -12.69 1.63 -10.33
CA LYS A 222 -12.09 1.57 -8.98
C LYS A 222 -12.87 0.66 -8.01
N ILE A 223 -14.01 0.11 -8.42
CA ILE A 223 -14.83 -0.75 -7.55
C ILE A 223 -14.09 -2.07 -7.32
N PRO A 224 -13.87 -2.47 -6.06
CA PRO A 224 -13.22 -3.73 -5.73
C PRO A 224 -13.91 -4.95 -6.34
N LEU A 225 -13.10 -5.97 -6.66
CA LEU A 225 -13.59 -7.29 -7.01
C LEU A 225 -14.21 -7.95 -5.78
N ALA A 226 -15.31 -8.69 -5.96
CA ALA A 226 -15.94 -9.46 -4.88
C ALA A 226 -15.01 -10.53 -4.28
N ASN A 227 -14.10 -11.07 -5.11
CA ASN A 227 -13.03 -11.97 -4.70
C ASN A 227 -11.91 -11.93 -5.75
N GLN A 228 -10.74 -12.48 -5.39
CA GLN A 228 -9.56 -12.44 -6.25
C GLN A 228 -9.71 -13.18 -7.58
N ARG A 229 -10.62 -14.15 -7.67
CA ARG A 229 -10.86 -14.91 -8.92
C ARG A 229 -11.81 -14.19 -9.88
N ALA A 230 -12.52 -13.15 -9.42
CA ALA A 230 -13.43 -12.38 -10.25
C ALA A 230 -12.66 -11.56 -11.29
N TRP A 231 -13.31 -11.29 -12.43
CA TRP A 231 -12.76 -10.47 -13.51
C TRP A 231 -13.41 -9.09 -13.56
N PHE A 232 -14.63 -9.00 -13.07
CA PHE A 232 -15.42 -7.79 -13.01
C PHE A 232 -15.89 -7.58 -11.57
N CYS A 233 -16.04 -6.32 -11.18
CA CYS A 233 -16.61 -5.95 -9.90
C CYS A 233 -18.12 -6.25 -9.89
N PRO A 234 -18.79 -6.20 -8.71
CA PRO A 234 -20.22 -6.47 -8.61
C PRO A 234 -21.09 -5.67 -9.60
N SER A 235 -20.76 -4.38 -9.84
CA SER A 235 -21.50 -3.53 -10.78
C SER A 235 -21.30 -3.85 -12.26
N HIS A 236 -20.24 -4.58 -12.60
CA HIS A 236 -19.91 -4.96 -13.98
C HIS A 236 -19.95 -6.47 -14.19
N ASN A 237 -20.56 -7.21 -13.26
CA ASN A 237 -20.52 -8.67 -13.26
C ASN A 237 -21.17 -9.27 -14.52
N ASP A 238 -22.14 -8.57 -15.13
CA ASP A 238 -22.81 -9.02 -16.35
C ASP A 238 -21.86 -9.11 -17.57
N LEU A 239 -20.79 -8.31 -17.59
CA LEU A 239 -19.77 -8.35 -18.65
C LEU A 239 -18.99 -9.68 -18.67
N ARG A 240 -19.10 -10.51 -17.63
CA ARG A 240 -18.52 -11.86 -17.62
C ARG A 240 -19.13 -12.79 -18.68
N PHE A 241 -20.32 -12.44 -19.17
CA PHE A 241 -21.06 -13.17 -20.17
C PHE A 241 -20.91 -12.58 -21.58
N ALA A 242 -20.14 -11.50 -21.73
CA ALA A 242 -19.83 -10.90 -23.01
C ALA A 242 -18.58 -11.54 -23.63
N CYS A 243 -18.49 -11.53 -24.97
CA CYS A 243 -17.32 -11.96 -25.68
C CYS A 243 -16.09 -11.13 -25.28
N ALA A 244 -14.97 -11.80 -24.98
CA ALA A 244 -13.73 -11.17 -24.58
C ALA A 244 -12.98 -10.41 -25.71
N VAL A 245 -13.49 -10.47 -26.95
CA VAL A 245 -12.92 -9.74 -28.09
C VAL A 245 -13.45 -8.32 -28.12
N ARG A 246 -12.55 -7.35 -28.27
CA ARG A 246 -12.88 -5.92 -28.25
C ARG A 246 -13.75 -5.56 -29.46
N GLY A 247 -14.90 -4.93 -29.21
CA GLY A 247 -15.85 -4.53 -30.25
C GLY A 247 -16.82 -5.64 -30.66
N CYS A 248 -16.87 -6.76 -29.92
CA CYS A 248 -17.86 -7.79 -30.11
C CYS A 248 -18.91 -7.72 -28.99
N ASP A 249 -20.18 -7.57 -29.37
CA ASP A 249 -21.31 -7.45 -28.42
C ASP A 249 -22.03 -8.80 -28.18
N GLU A 250 -21.55 -9.87 -28.81
CA GLU A 250 -22.09 -11.22 -28.65
C GLU A 250 -21.78 -11.83 -27.28
N LYS A 251 -22.62 -12.77 -26.85
CA LYS A 251 -22.43 -13.49 -25.59
C LYS A 251 -21.32 -14.54 -25.69
N SER A 252 -20.55 -14.70 -24.62
CA SER A 252 -19.62 -15.81 -24.46
C SER A 252 -20.36 -17.13 -24.29
N GLU A 253 -19.85 -18.20 -24.88
CA GLU A 253 -20.39 -19.54 -24.69
C GLU A 253 -19.95 -20.16 -23.35
N THR A 254 -20.76 -21.02 -22.75
CA THR A 254 -20.40 -21.76 -21.53
C THR A 254 -19.06 -22.49 -21.68
N GLY A 255 -18.13 -22.26 -20.74
CA GLY A 255 -16.77 -22.84 -20.77
C GLY A 255 -15.76 -22.03 -21.59
N TRP A 256 -16.22 -21.00 -22.30
CA TRP A 256 -15.42 -20.12 -23.15
C TRP A 256 -15.54 -18.67 -22.68
N ARG A 257 -14.56 -17.86 -23.09
CA ARG A 257 -14.55 -16.41 -22.89
C ARG A 257 -14.95 -15.67 -24.16
N THR A 258 -15.01 -16.35 -25.30
CA THR A 258 -15.47 -15.78 -26.57
C THR A 258 -16.83 -16.33 -26.97
N CYS A 259 -17.50 -15.64 -27.90
CA CYS A 259 -18.66 -16.17 -28.59
C CYS A 259 -18.30 -17.36 -29.51
N THR A 260 -19.28 -17.85 -30.26
CA THR A 260 -19.15 -18.98 -31.21
C THR A 260 -18.50 -18.60 -32.54
N GLU A 261 -18.27 -17.30 -32.79
CA GLU A 261 -17.54 -16.83 -33.98
C GLU A 261 -16.19 -17.54 -34.10
N THR A 262 -15.93 -18.14 -35.26
CA THR A 262 -14.78 -19.03 -35.49
C THR A 262 -13.47 -18.29 -35.24
N ALA A 263 -13.38 -17.03 -35.67
CA ALA A 263 -12.21 -16.20 -35.47
C ALA A 263 -11.93 -15.91 -33.98
N HIS A 264 -12.99 -15.59 -33.21
CA HIS A 264 -12.85 -15.32 -31.77
C HIS A 264 -12.53 -16.60 -30.98
N ARG A 265 -13.17 -17.71 -31.35
CA ARG A 265 -12.89 -19.02 -30.75
C ARG A 265 -11.44 -19.45 -31.02
N GLY A 266 -10.97 -19.27 -32.25
CA GLY A 266 -9.58 -19.50 -32.63
C GLY A 266 -8.60 -18.69 -31.79
N TYR A 267 -8.89 -17.40 -31.57
CA TYR A 267 -8.10 -16.52 -30.69
C TYR A 267 -7.99 -17.07 -29.26
N GLU A 268 -9.07 -17.58 -28.67
CA GLU A 268 -9.03 -18.15 -27.33
C GLU A 268 -8.29 -19.50 -27.27
N VAL A 269 -8.51 -20.39 -28.24
CA VAL A 269 -7.81 -21.68 -28.32
C VAL A 269 -6.31 -21.45 -28.41
N GLU A 270 -5.86 -20.57 -29.29
CA GLU A 270 -4.45 -20.25 -29.48
C GLU A 270 -3.82 -19.71 -28.20
N ARG A 271 -4.50 -18.76 -27.54
CA ARG A 271 -4.02 -18.15 -26.29
C ARG A 271 -3.98 -19.12 -25.12
N ARG A 272 -4.96 -20.03 -24.99
CA ARG A 272 -4.93 -21.10 -23.98
C ARG A 272 -3.80 -22.10 -24.25
N ALA A 273 -3.45 -22.33 -25.52
CA ALA A 273 -2.33 -23.17 -25.90
C ALA A 273 -0.97 -22.51 -25.64
N GLN A 274 -0.83 -21.20 -25.88
CA GLN A 274 0.39 -20.41 -25.63
C GLN A 274 0.93 -20.52 -24.20
N GLY A 275 0.07 -20.77 -23.20
CA GLY A 275 0.47 -20.98 -21.81
C GLY A 275 1.10 -22.34 -21.50
N LYS A 276 1.16 -23.27 -22.47
CA LYS A 276 1.75 -24.60 -22.29
C LYS A 276 3.15 -24.67 -22.90
N ALA A 277 4.13 -25.18 -22.16
CA ALA A 277 5.52 -25.33 -22.62
C ALA A 277 5.64 -26.00 -24.01
N MET A 278 4.75 -26.97 -24.30
CA MET A 278 4.69 -27.65 -25.59
C MET A 278 4.29 -26.77 -26.77
N PHE A 279 3.50 -25.72 -26.56
CA PHE A 279 3.16 -24.78 -27.64
C PHE A 279 4.39 -23.94 -28.03
N THR A 280 5.12 -23.42 -27.04
CA THR A 280 6.38 -22.69 -27.28
C THR A 280 7.39 -23.55 -28.05
N LEU A 281 7.50 -24.84 -27.70
CA LEU A 281 8.36 -25.79 -28.40
C LEU A 281 7.88 -26.08 -29.84
N LYS A 282 6.57 -26.27 -30.05
CA LYS A 282 6.01 -26.46 -31.40
C LYS A 282 6.18 -25.24 -32.30
N VAL A 283 6.01 -24.03 -31.77
CA VAL A 283 6.25 -22.78 -32.53
C VAL A 283 7.74 -22.62 -32.88
N ARG A 284 8.66 -22.97 -31.98
CA ARG A 284 10.10 -22.99 -32.29
C ARG A 284 10.44 -24.01 -33.38
N LEU A 285 9.82 -25.20 -33.35
CA LEU A 285 10.00 -26.25 -34.37
C LEU A 285 9.40 -25.85 -35.73
N ALA A 286 8.24 -25.21 -35.73
CA ALA A 286 7.61 -24.73 -36.96
C ALA A 286 8.41 -23.58 -37.61
N ARG A 287 9.12 -22.75 -36.82
CA ARG A 287 10.02 -21.71 -37.35
C ARG A 287 11.30 -22.26 -38.01
N THR A 288 11.66 -23.51 -37.77
CA THR A 288 12.75 -24.20 -38.46
C THR A 288 12.32 -24.88 -39.76
N SER A 289 11.01 -24.98 -40.03
CA SER A 289 10.45 -25.48 -41.27
C SER A 289 9.74 -24.32 -41.97
N ASP A 290 10.33 -23.74 -43.02
CA ASP A 290 9.79 -22.60 -43.78
C ASP A 290 8.37 -22.86 -44.35
N GLN A 291 7.35 -22.78 -43.50
CA GLN A 291 5.95 -22.88 -43.89
C GLN A 291 5.10 -21.81 -43.21
N ALA A 292 4.69 -20.89 -44.08
CA ALA A 292 3.50 -20.04 -44.04
C ALA A 292 3.48 -18.84 -43.06
N GLU A 293 3.78 -17.66 -43.61
CA GLU A 293 3.15 -16.41 -43.21
C GLU A 293 1.65 -16.47 -43.57
N SER A 294 0.80 -16.76 -42.59
CA SER A 294 -0.62 -16.39 -42.68
C SER A 294 -0.79 -14.99 -42.11
N ILE A 295 -1.41 -14.09 -42.88
CA ILE A 295 -1.82 -12.76 -42.43
C ILE A 295 -2.94 -12.96 -41.41
N SER A 296 -2.57 -13.15 -40.14
CA SER A 296 -3.53 -13.22 -39.04
C SER A 296 -4.13 -11.82 -38.83
N VAL A 297 -5.44 -11.68 -39.01
CA VAL A 297 -6.16 -10.49 -38.52
C VAL A 297 -5.85 -10.35 -37.03
N LYS A 298 -5.25 -9.23 -36.61
CA LYS A 298 -4.89 -8.99 -35.20
C LYS A 298 -6.16 -8.79 -34.37
N ILE A 299 -6.77 -9.89 -33.94
CA ILE A 299 -7.87 -9.88 -32.99
C ILE A 299 -7.35 -9.34 -31.66
N ARG A 300 -7.93 -8.21 -31.22
CA ARG A 300 -7.64 -7.62 -29.91
C ARG A 300 -8.72 -8.05 -28.94
N GLY A 301 -8.34 -8.78 -27.90
CA GLY A 301 -9.26 -9.19 -26.83
C GLY A 301 -8.52 -9.35 -25.50
N ARG A 302 -9.23 -9.71 -24.44
CA ARG A 302 -8.65 -9.92 -23.10
C ARG A 302 -9.11 -11.24 -22.50
N LEU A 303 -8.19 -12.20 -22.43
CA LEU A 303 -8.42 -13.54 -21.83
C LEU A 303 -7.75 -13.70 -20.47
N SER A 304 -7.40 -12.59 -19.83
CA SER A 304 -6.83 -12.56 -18.48
C SER A 304 -7.50 -11.46 -17.65
N ARG A 305 -7.43 -11.59 -16.32
CA ARG A 305 -7.83 -10.53 -15.38
C ARG A 305 -7.07 -9.24 -15.70
N ARG A 306 -7.75 -8.10 -15.52
CA ARG A 306 -7.08 -6.80 -15.54
C ARG A 306 -6.31 -6.61 -14.23
N TRP A 307 -5.20 -5.91 -14.31
CA TRP A 307 -4.38 -5.50 -13.18
C TRP A 307 -4.36 -3.98 -13.13
N THR A 308 -4.18 -3.42 -11.93
CA THR A 308 -3.88 -2.00 -11.78
C THR A 308 -2.63 -1.64 -12.57
N HIS A 309 -2.53 -0.39 -13.01
CA HIS A 309 -1.44 0.09 -13.85
C HIS A 309 -0.15 0.21 -13.03
N ASN A 310 -0.18 0.99 -11.96
CA ASN A 310 0.95 1.20 -11.06
C ASN A 310 0.49 1.68 -9.69
N GLU A 311 1.38 1.61 -8.72
CA GLU A 311 1.36 2.46 -7.53
C GLU A 311 2.17 3.72 -7.84
N GLN A 312 1.58 4.88 -7.63
CA GLN A 312 2.25 6.17 -7.71
C GLN A 312 2.71 6.57 -6.30
N LEU A 313 3.97 6.93 -6.15
CA LEU A 313 4.53 7.38 -4.88
C LEU A 313 4.90 8.86 -4.95
N MET A 314 4.64 9.60 -3.87
CA MET A 314 5.20 10.94 -3.66
C MET A 314 6.33 10.84 -2.62
N VAL A 315 7.55 11.20 -3.00
CA VAL A 315 8.76 10.95 -2.23
C VAL A 315 9.56 12.24 -2.05
N ARG A 316 9.98 12.56 -0.82
CA ARG A 316 10.94 13.64 -0.55
C ARG A 316 12.33 13.26 -1.06
N CYS A 317 13.15 14.24 -1.42
CA CYS A 317 14.54 14.00 -1.85
C CYS A 317 15.46 13.36 -0.79
N CYS A 318 15.00 13.20 0.45
CA CYS A 318 15.63 12.40 1.52
C CYS A 318 15.14 10.94 1.58
N SER A 319 14.41 10.48 0.56
CA SER A 319 13.80 9.15 0.46
C SER A 319 12.61 8.87 1.40
N ILE A 320 12.06 9.85 2.11
CA ILE A 320 10.81 9.69 2.88
C ILE A 320 9.62 9.67 1.93
N ILE A 321 8.73 8.69 2.06
CA ILE A 321 7.53 8.56 1.23
C ILE A 321 6.38 9.28 1.94
N LEU A 322 5.80 10.28 1.29
CA LEU A 322 4.73 11.11 1.86
C LEU A 322 3.34 10.54 1.62
N SER A 323 3.14 9.95 0.44
CA SER A 323 1.83 9.46 0.03
C SER A 323 1.95 8.42 -1.08
N ARG A 324 0.88 7.64 -1.26
CA ARG A 324 0.74 6.60 -2.27
C ARG A 324 -0.66 6.65 -2.87
N ALA A 325 -0.76 6.37 -4.17
CA ALA A 325 -2.04 6.15 -4.84
C ALA A 325 -1.97 5.01 -5.87
N THR A 326 -3.03 4.21 -5.95
CA THR A 326 -3.17 3.18 -6.98
C THR A 326 -3.79 3.75 -8.26
N PHE A 327 -3.10 3.61 -9.40
CA PHE A 327 -3.62 3.96 -10.71
C PHE A 327 -4.11 2.72 -11.45
N PHE A 328 -5.28 2.79 -12.09
CA PHE A 328 -6.00 1.61 -12.59
C PHE A 328 -5.82 1.37 -14.09
N GLY A 329 -6.20 2.32 -14.93
CA GLY A 329 -6.14 2.17 -16.39
C GLY A 329 -4.84 2.64 -17.01
N SER A 330 -4.29 3.73 -16.47
CA SER A 330 -3.10 4.40 -16.99
C SER A 330 -2.54 5.37 -15.95
N GLU A 331 -1.29 5.78 -16.12
CA GLU A 331 -0.72 6.98 -15.51
C GLU A 331 -1.19 8.24 -16.26
N ALA A 332 -2.48 8.55 -16.11
CA ALA A 332 -3.06 9.74 -16.75
C ALA A 332 -2.60 11.01 -16.03
N ILE A 333 -2.37 12.10 -16.79
CA ILE A 333 -1.98 13.40 -16.25
C ILE A 333 -3.02 13.93 -15.24
N THR A 334 -4.31 13.67 -15.48
CA THR A 334 -5.39 14.02 -14.56
C THR A 334 -5.26 13.26 -13.23
N SER A 335 -4.92 11.96 -13.27
CA SER A 335 -4.71 11.16 -12.06
C SER A 335 -3.49 11.60 -11.27
N VAL A 336 -2.38 11.98 -11.93
CA VAL A 336 -1.20 12.57 -11.26
C VAL A 336 -1.55 13.90 -10.61
N LYS A 337 -2.29 14.77 -11.31
CA LYS A 337 -2.76 16.04 -10.76
C LYS A 337 -3.65 15.85 -9.53
N GLU A 338 -4.64 14.95 -9.61
CA GLU A 338 -5.50 14.60 -8.47
C GLU A 338 -4.67 14.07 -7.30
N PHE A 339 -3.67 13.22 -7.57
CA PHE A 339 -2.77 12.69 -6.55
C PHE A 339 -1.95 13.79 -5.87
N ILE A 340 -1.44 14.78 -6.61
CA ILE A 340 -0.76 15.96 -6.06
C ILE A 340 -1.70 16.74 -5.14
N HIS A 341 -2.94 17.01 -5.56
CA HIS A 341 -3.92 17.73 -4.75
C HIS A 341 -4.31 17.00 -3.47
N VAL A 342 -4.44 15.67 -3.53
CA VAL A 342 -4.73 14.83 -2.35
C VAL A 342 -3.52 14.76 -1.41
N THR A 343 -2.31 14.80 -1.95
CA THR A 343 -1.07 14.80 -1.15
C THR A 343 -0.78 16.17 -0.52
N PHE A 344 -1.11 17.27 -1.20
CA PHE A 344 -0.87 18.65 -0.75
C PHE A 344 -2.19 19.46 -0.77
N PRO A 345 -3.10 19.17 0.17
CA PRO A 345 -4.46 19.69 0.12
C PRO A 345 -4.52 21.20 0.35
N VAL A 346 -5.62 21.81 -0.07
CA VAL A 346 -5.84 23.26 -0.01
C VAL A 346 -5.84 23.84 1.40
N HIS A 347 -6.23 23.05 2.40
CA HIS A 347 -6.25 23.49 3.81
C HIS A 347 -4.87 23.45 4.46
N TYR A 348 -3.85 22.92 3.77
CA TYR A 348 -2.44 23.01 4.18
C TYR A 348 -1.60 23.61 3.04
N PRO A 349 -1.77 24.91 2.73
CA PRO A 349 -1.06 25.55 1.63
C PRO A 349 0.47 25.48 1.77
N GLY A 350 1.00 25.59 2.98
CA GLY A 350 2.44 25.50 3.27
C GLY A 350 3.03 24.09 3.12
N SER A 351 2.20 23.06 2.92
CA SER A 351 2.68 21.69 2.63
C SER A 351 3.22 21.52 1.21
N LEU A 352 2.78 22.38 0.27
CA LEU A 352 3.12 22.28 -1.14
C LEU A 352 4.62 22.58 -1.35
N PRO A 353 5.39 21.66 -1.95
CA PRO A 353 6.81 21.89 -2.17
C PRO A 353 7.03 22.96 -3.25
N SER A 354 8.20 23.60 -3.20
CA SER A 354 8.62 24.55 -4.23
C SER A 354 8.83 23.87 -5.58
N TYR A 355 9.25 22.60 -5.57
CA TYR A 355 9.50 21.80 -6.78
C TYR A 355 8.88 20.41 -6.68
N ILE A 356 8.31 19.93 -7.78
CA ILE A 356 7.89 18.53 -7.95
C ILE A 356 8.56 17.98 -9.21
N PHE A 357 9.47 17.03 -9.03
CA PHE A 357 10.05 16.27 -10.12
C PHE A 357 9.09 15.17 -10.58
N TYR A 358 8.87 15.11 -11.89
CA TYR A 358 8.06 14.09 -12.54
C TYR A 358 8.47 13.99 -14.01
N ASP A 359 8.66 12.77 -14.49
CA ASP A 359 9.10 12.48 -15.86
C ASP A 359 8.20 13.11 -16.93
N ASN A 360 6.89 13.21 -16.67
CA ASN A 360 5.94 13.76 -17.64
C ASN A 360 5.46 15.17 -17.28
N ASN A 361 6.31 15.95 -16.59
CA ASN A 361 5.99 17.31 -16.19
C ASN A 361 5.68 18.24 -17.37
N CYS A 362 6.22 17.97 -18.55
CA CYS A 362 5.90 18.77 -19.74
C CYS A 362 4.40 18.68 -20.10
N LEU A 363 3.79 17.48 -20.06
CA LEU A 363 2.36 17.32 -20.30
C LEU A 363 1.53 17.82 -19.13
N LEU A 364 2.01 17.64 -17.89
CA LEU A 364 1.34 18.20 -16.71
C LEU A 364 1.28 19.72 -16.79
N ARG A 365 2.39 20.40 -17.12
CA ARG A 365 2.43 21.87 -17.25
C ARG A 365 1.51 22.37 -18.37
N ARG A 366 1.48 21.70 -19.52
CA ARG A 366 0.52 22.02 -20.60
C ARG A 366 -0.93 21.86 -20.14
N HIS A 367 -1.23 20.79 -19.41
CA HIS A 367 -2.57 20.55 -18.87
C HIS A 367 -2.98 21.63 -17.86
N LEU A 368 -2.07 22.04 -16.97
CA LEU A 368 -2.32 23.09 -15.97
C LEU A 368 -2.52 24.46 -16.63
N ALA A 369 -1.71 24.81 -17.65
CA ALA A 369 -1.83 26.08 -18.37
C ALA A 369 -3.18 26.23 -19.09
N GLY A 370 -3.79 25.13 -19.52
CA GLY A 370 -5.13 25.12 -20.13
C GLY A 370 -6.28 24.90 -19.14
N SER A 371 -5.98 24.71 -17.85
CA SER A 371 -7.00 24.39 -16.85
C SER A 371 -7.77 25.64 -16.41
N GLN A 372 -9.09 25.52 -16.33
CA GLN A 372 -9.98 26.53 -15.76
C GLN A 372 -10.36 26.23 -14.30
N ASN A 373 -9.84 25.13 -13.72
CA ASN A 373 -10.13 24.77 -12.34
C ASN A 373 -9.33 25.69 -11.38
N PRO A 374 -9.97 26.49 -10.51
CA PRO A 374 -9.27 27.38 -9.58
C PRO A 374 -8.31 26.66 -8.64
N MET A 375 -8.56 25.39 -8.31
CA MET A 375 -7.66 24.60 -7.47
C MET A 375 -6.30 24.37 -8.12
N ASP A 376 -6.25 24.28 -9.46
CA ASP A 376 -5.03 24.03 -10.21
C ASP A 376 -4.10 25.26 -10.21
N ALA A 377 -4.64 26.47 -9.97
CA ALA A 377 -3.86 27.71 -9.94
C ALA A 377 -2.74 27.70 -8.88
N ARG A 378 -2.92 26.95 -7.79
CA ARG A 378 -1.89 26.76 -6.75
C ARG A 378 -0.62 26.12 -7.29
N LEU A 379 -0.73 25.27 -8.30
CA LEU A 379 0.40 24.59 -8.92
C LEU A 379 1.13 25.47 -9.95
N ASN A 380 0.61 26.67 -10.26
CA ASN A 380 1.27 27.58 -11.21
C ASN A 380 2.62 28.08 -10.70
N ASN A 381 2.74 28.22 -9.37
CA ASN A 381 3.92 28.71 -8.65
C ASN A 381 4.85 27.58 -8.19
N VAL A 382 4.56 26.34 -8.59
CA VAL A 382 5.43 25.18 -8.32
C VAL A 382 6.34 24.96 -9.52
N GLY A 383 7.64 24.85 -9.27
CA GLY A 383 8.59 24.43 -10.29
C GLY A 383 8.34 22.97 -10.67
N LEU A 384 8.18 22.69 -11.97
CA LEU A 384 7.91 21.35 -12.50
C LEU A 384 9.07 20.86 -13.39
N PRO A 385 10.28 20.66 -12.84
CA PRO A 385 11.39 20.10 -13.60
C PRO A 385 11.15 18.62 -13.94
N VAL A 386 11.54 18.20 -15.14
CA VAL A 386 11.74 16.76 -15.43
C VAL A 386 13.10 16.32 -14.86
N ASP A 387 13.33 15.04 -14.60
CA ASP A 387 14.67 14.59 -14.17
C ASP A 387 15.73 14.86 -15.27
N ALA A 388 16.98 15.16 -14.89
CA ALA A 388 18.07 15.48 -15.82
C ALA A 388 18.36 14.34 -16.82
N PHE A 389 18.22 13.08 -16.41
CA PHE A 389 18.31 11.94 -17.31
C PHE A 389 17.16 11.92 -18.32
N HIS A 390 15.93 12.19 -17.85
CA HIS A 390 14.76 12.27 -18.73
C HIS A 390 14.92 13.40 -19.75
N ALA A 391 15.34 14.59 -19.30
CA ALA A 391 15.61 15.75 -20.14
C ALA A 391 16.62 15.45 -21.25
N SER A 392 17.73 14.79 -20.91
CA SER A 392 18.84 14.54 -21.85
C SER A 392 18.62 13.35 -22.80
N ARG A 393 17.77 12.38 -22.44
CA ARG A 393 17.63 11.12 -23.21
C ARG A 393 16.28 10.94 -23.90
N LYS A 394 15.20 11.54 -23.39
CA LYS A 394 13.83 11.26 -23.86
C LYS A 394 13.16 12.42 -24.58
N HIS A 395 13.65 13.65 -24.42
CA HIS A 395 13.16 14.78 -25.21
C HIS A 395 13.97 14.98 -26.48
N LYS A 396 13.28 15.37 -27.55
CA LYS A 396 13.94 15.91 -28.74
C LYS A 396 14.38 17.34 -28.42
N GLU A 397 15.57 17.73 -28.89
CA GLU A 397 16.09 19.11 -28.76
C GLU A 397 15.13 20.18 -29.32
N SER A 398 14.21 19.79 -30.20
CA SER A 398 13.20 20.67 -30.77
C SER A 398 11.97 20.94 -29.89
N ASP A 399 11.80 20.28 -28.73
CA ASP A 399 10.66 20.56 -27.82
C ASP A 399 10.93 21.81 -26.98
N ALA A 400 10.80 22.98 -27.62
CA ALA A 400 11.04 24.29 -27.01
C ALA A 400 10.21 24.51 -25.74
N PHE A 401 8.97 23.98 -25.69
CA PHE A 401 8.12 24.10 -24.50
C PHE A 401 8.75 23.40 -23.30
N CYS A 402 9.23 22.16 -23.48
CA CYS A 402 9.87 21.41 -22.40
C CYS A 402 11.14 22.10 -21.93
N ILE A 403 11.98 22.55 -22.87
CA ILE A 403 13.25 23.24 -22.56
C ILE A 403 13.00 24.49 -21.72
N MET A 404 11.99 25.29 -22.07
CA MET A 404 11.69 26.54 -21.38
C MET A 404 11.01 26.38 -20.01
N ASN A 405 10.19 25.34 -19.83
CA ASN A 405 9.31 25.23 -18.66
C ASN A 405 9.66 24.10 -17.69
N CYS A 406 10.39 23.09 -18.15
CA CYS A 406 10.62 21.85 -17.40
C CYS A 406 12.08 21.42 -17.39
N SER A 407 12.97 22.06 -18.15
CA SER A 407 14.40 21.76 -18.09
C SER A 407 14.94 22.09 -16.69
N PRO A 408 15.66 21.16 -16.03
CA PRO A 408 16.32 21.46 -14.77
C PRO A 408 17.26 22.67 -14.85
N ALA A 409 17.86 22.93 -16.02
CA ALA A 409 18.72 24.09 -16.25
C ALA A 409 17.98 25.44 -16.19
N ALA A 410 16.64 25.45 -16.28
CA ALA A 410 15.81 26.64 -16.13
C ALA A 410 15.59 27.04 -14.66
N PHE A 411 16.08 26.24 -13.70
CA PHE A 411 15.92 26.44 -12.26
C PHE A 411 17.30 26.56 -11.60
N PRO A 412 18.02 27.68 -11.77
CA PRO A 412 19.39 27.85 -11.26
C PRO A 412 19.51 27.65 -9.75
N GLU A 413 18.46 27.93 -8.99
CA GLU A 413 18.36 27.72 -7.55
C GLU A 413 18.37 26.24 -7.12
N LEU A 414 18.23 25.29 -8.05
CA LEU A 414 18.40 23.85 -7.80
C LEU A 414 19.87 23.41 -7.91
N MET A 415 20.79 24.32 -8.21
CA MET A 415 22.20 24.06 -8.44
C MET A 415 23.07 24.82 -7.43
N ASP A 416 24.01 24.11 -6.81
CA ASP A 416 25.07 24.66 -5.96
C ASP A 416 26.43 24.20 -6.50
N GLU A 417 27.27 25.14 -6.95
CA GLU A 417 28.58 24.85 -7.56
C GLU A 417 28.54 23.73 -8.64
N ASN A 418 27.53 23.77 -9.52
CA ASN A 418 27.24 22.76 -10.55
C ASN A 418 26.80 21.36 -10.04
N LYS A 419 26.39 21.25 -8.77
CA LYS A 419 25.79 20.04 -8.19
C LYS A 419 24.33 20.28 -7.86
N TRP A 420 23.50 19.27 -8.11
CA TRP A 420 22.10 19.29 -7.68
C TRP A 420 22.01 19.32 -6.16
N ILE A 421 21.27 20.28 -5.60
CA ILE A 421 21.04 20.38 -4.15
C ILE A 421 20.03 19.35 -3.65
N PHE A 422 19.20 18.83 -4.55
CA PHE A 422 18.20 17.80 -4.30
C PHE A 422 18.49 16.57 -5.16
N ASN A 423 18.42 15.40 -4.54
CA ASN A 423 18.54 14.14 -5.25
C ASN A 423 17.17 13.71 -5.80
N SER A 424 16.91 13.95 -7.09
CA SER A 424 15.69 13.50 -7.78
C SER A 424 15.66 11.99 -8.03
N SER A 425 16.83 11.33 -8.13
CA SER A 425 16.94 9.88 -8.39
C SER A 425 16.49 8.98 -7.23
N VAL A 426 16.13 9.56 -6.07
CA VAL A 426 15.66 8.77 -4.91
C VAL A 426 14.38 8.01 -5.20
N ALA A 427 13.51 8.51 -6.10
CA ALA A 427 12.28 7.84 -6.45
C ALA A 427 12.55 6.48 -7.12
N GLU A 428 13.54 6.38 -7.99
CA GLU A 428 13.94 5.11 -8.62
C GLU A 428 14.38 4.09 -7.57
N GLN A 429 15.23 4.49 -6.62
CA GLN A 429 15.68 3.60 -5.54
C GLN A 429 14.53 3.14 -4.64
N VAL A 430 13.61 4.05 -4.32
CA VAL A 430 12.39 3.75 -3.57
C VAL A 430 11.51 2.78 -4.35
N ASN A 431 11.33 2.99 -5.65
CA ASN A 431 10.54 2.12 -6.53
C ASN A 431 11.16 0.73 -6.66
N VAL A 432 12.49 0.60 -6.69
CA VAL A 432 13.18 -0.70 -6.64
C VAL A 432 12.89 -1.44 -5.33
N TRP A 433 12.91 -0.74 -4.19
CA TRP A 433 12.52 -1.35 -2.90
C TRP A 433 11.04 -1.72 -2.88
N PHE A 434 10.16 -0.84 -3.35
CA PHE A 434 8.72 -1.05 -3.31
C PHE A 434 8.27 -2.17 -4.27
N GLY A 435 8.89 -2.24 -5.45
CA GLY A 435 8.64 -3.25 -6.49
C GLY A 435 8.82 -4.69 -6.02
N LYS A 436 9.69 -4.91 -5.03
CA LYS A 436 9.94 -6.24 -4.44
C LYS A 436 8.75 -6.80 -3.67
N TYR A 437 7.73 -6.00 -3.35
CA TYR A 437 6.50 -6.50 -2.73
C TYR A 437 5.55 -7.19 -3.71
N GLN A 438 5.74 -7.03 -5.03
CA GLN A 438 4.83 -7.58 -6.03
C GLN A 438 4.50 -9.07 -5.81
N PRO A 439 5.46 -9.99 -5.55
CA PRO A 439 5.15 -11.40 -5.30
C PRO A 439 4.31 -11.65 -4.04
N ILE A 440 4.40 -10.78 -3.03
CA ILE A 440 3.64 -10.89 -1.78
C ILE A 440 2.20 -10.43 -1.98
N VAL A 441 2.02 -9.30 -2.65
CA VAL A 441 0.72 -8.61 -2.70
C VAL A 441 -0.14 -8.97 -3.91
N LYS A 442 0.42 -9.65 -4.91
CA LYS A 442 -0.22 -9.95 -6.20
C LYS A 442 -1.64 -10.55 -6.09
N GLU A 443 -1.84 -11.49 -5.19
CA GLU A 443 -3.15 -12.15 -4.99
C GLU A 443 -3.81 -11.74 -3.66
N MET A 444 -3.36 -10.64 -3.06
CA MET A 444 -3.90 -10.14 -1.80
C MET A 444 -5.22 -9.37 -2.05
N PRO A 445 -6.27 -9.57 -1.21
CA PRO A 445 -7.46 -8.73 -1.20
C PRO A 445 -7.12 -7.25 -1.11
N VAL A 446 -7.76 -6.39 -1.92
CA VAL A 446 -7.45 -4.95 -2.05
C VAL A 446 -7.33 -4.23 -0.70
N LEU A 447 -8.18 -4.63 0.25
CA LEU A 447 -8.18 -4.06 1.58
C LEU A 447 -6.88 -4.36 2.35
N ARG A 448 -6.45 -5.62 2.32
CA ARG A 448 -5.19 -6.07 2.93
C ARG A 448 -3.98 -5.57 2.13
N TYR A 449 -4.10 -5.51 0.80
CA TYR A 449 -3.10 -4.98 -0.12
C TYR A 449 -2.73 -3.54 0.26
N ASN A 450 -3.72 -2.65 0.37
CA ASN A 450 -3.49 -1.25 0.72
C ASN A 450 -2.88 -1.13 2.11
N PHE A 451 -3.47 -1.81 3.10
CA PHE A 451 -3.00 -1.76 4.48
C PHE A 451 -1.55 -2.23 4.58
N PHE A 452 -1.22 -3.36 3.95
CA PHE A 452 0.12 -3.94 3.99
C PHE A 452 1.15 -2.98 3.39
N LEU A 453 0.88 -2.42 2.21
CA LEU A 453 1.82 -1.50 1.56
C LEU A 453 2.01 -0.21 2.37
N ASP A 454 0.95 0.36 2.93
CA ASP A 454 1.06 1.56 3.76
C ASP A 454 1.79 1.28 5.09
N GLU A 455 1.63 0.08 5.65
CA GLU A 455 2.42 -0.37 6.81
C GLU A 455 3.91 -0.52 6.47
N MET A 456 4.24 -1.11 5.31
CA MET A 456 5.62 -1.22 4.86
C MET A 456 6.25 0.16 4.65
N ILE A 457 5.49 1.12 4.11
CA ILE A 457 5.93 2.52 4.00
C ILE A 457 6.18 3.12 5.39
N SER A 458 5.26 2.92 6.34
CA SER A 458 5.38 3.45 7.71
C SER A 458 6.65 2.93 8.40
N LEU A 459 6.85 1.61 8.39
CA LEU A 459 8.05 0.97 8.96
C LEU A 459 9.35 1.45 8.30
N ARG A 460 9.33 1.62 6.97
CA ARG A 460 10.48 2.14 6.22
C ARG A 460 10.78 3.58 6.58
N ASN A 461 9.76 4.42 6.65
CA ASN A 461 9.90 5.83 6.99
C ASN A 461 10.48 5.99 8.40
N ASP A 462 10.03 5.21 9.38
CA ASP A 462 10.59 5.20 10.73
C ASP A 462 12.07 4.78 10.75
N TRP A 463 12.44 3.78 9.95
CA TRP A 463 13.83 3.40 9.78
C TRP A 463 14.66 4.50 9.10
N MET A 464 14.12 5.13 8.06
CA MET A 464 14.79 6.21 7.32
C MET A 464 15.00 7.44 8.21
N VAL A 465 14.03 7.82 9.04
CA VAL A 465 14.17 8.92 10.00
C VAL A 465 15.31 8.64 10.97
N ARG A 466 15.43 7.42 11.51
CA ARG A 466 16.56 7.04 12.37
C ARG A 466 17.88 7.15 11.64
N LYS A 467 17.95 6.68 10.39
CA LYS A 467 19.15 6.83 9.55
C LYS A 467 19.52 8.30 9.34
N LEU A 468 18.56 9.14 8.96
CA LEU A 468 18.77 10.59 8.77
C LEU A 468 19.25 11.28 10.06
N ARG A 469 18.80 10.85 11.24
CA ARG A 469 19.32 11.35 12.52
C ARG A 469 20.80 10.98 12.72
N LEU A 470 21.16 9.72 12.46
CA LEU A 470 22.54 9.25 12.55
C LEU A 470 23.45 9.99 11.56
N ASP A 471 22.94 10.30 10.36
CA ASP A 471 23.64 11.05 9.32
C ASP A 471 23.66 12.58 9.59
N GLY A 472 23.16 13.04 10.76
CA GLY A 472 23.18 14.45 11.15
C GLY A 472 22.25 15.36 10.35
N LYS A 473 21.24 14.81 9.67
CA LYS A 473 20.35 15.53 8.74
C LYS A 473 19.21 16.28 9.40
N GLN A 474 19.07 16.17 10.73
CA GLN A 474 18.07 16.89 11.54
C GLN A 474 16.62 16.70 11.05
N PRO A 475 16.11 15.46 10.96
CA PRO A 475 14.73 15.23 10.58
C PRO A 475 13.77 15.74 11.68
N HIS A 476 12.78 16.50 11.26
CA HIS A 476 11.73 17.11 12.08
C HIS A 476 10.42 17.18 11.29
N PHE A 477 9.34 17.57 11.98
CA PHE A 477 8.07 17.87 11.34
C PHE A 477 7.92 19.37 11.16
N ILE A 478 7.41 19.78 10.00
CA ILE A 478 6.97 21.15 9.78
C ILE A 478 5.81 21.42 10.76
N PRO A 479 5.84 22.51 11.55
CA PRO A 479 4.75 22.87 12.46
C PRO A 479 3.42 23.03 11.72
N LEU A 480 2.31 22.73 12.39
CA LEU A 480 0.98 22.85 11.80
C LEU A 480 0.69 24.28 11.33
N GLU A 481 1.10 25.27 12.11
CA GLU A 481 1.01 26.70 11.80
C GLU A 481 1.68 27.03 10.45
N ASP A 482 2.92 26.53 10.23
CA ASP A 482 3.66 26.71 8.98
C ASP A 482 2.99 25.99 7.79
N LEU A 483 2.27 24.88 8.04
CA LEU A 483 1.53 24.15 7.02
C LEU A 483 0.22 24.85 6.62
N GLU A 484 -0.43 25.52 7.57
CA GLU A 484 -1.68 26.26 7.37
C GLU A 484 -1.44 27.65 6.76
N MET A 485 -0.24 28.21 6.91
CA MET A 485 0.15 29.47 6.29
C MET A 485 0.41 29.33 4.79
N GLU A 486 -0.03 30.32 4.01
CA GLU A 486 0.46 30.49 2.64
C GLU A 486 1.94 30.86 2.71
N LEU A 487 2.81 29.92 2.33
CA LEU A 487 4.21 30.25 2.07
C LEU A 487 4.24 31.33 0.99
N ALA A 488 4.87 32.47 1.29
CA ALA A 488 5.21 33.48 0.30
C ALA A 488 6.20 32.86 -0.72
N LEU A 489 5.65 32.15 -1.70
CA LEU A 489 6.41 31.57 -2.81
C LEU A 489 6.80 32.69 -3.76
N MET A 490 8.03 32.59 -4.27
CA MET A 490 8.72 33.62 -5.06
C MET A 490 7.85 34.11 -6.23
N SER A 491 7.72 35.44 -6.33
CA SER A 491 7.26 36.16 -7.53
C SER A 491 8.33 36.16 -8.61
#